data_AF-A0A4Q3SHN4-F1
#
_entry.id   AF-A0A4Q3SHN4-F1
#
_cell.length_a   1.000
_cell.length_b   1.000
_cell.length_c   1.000
_cell.angle_alpha   90.00
_cell.angle_beta   90.00
_cell.angle_gamma   90.00
#
_symmetry.space_group_name_H-M   'P 1'
#
loop_
_entity.id
_entity.type
_entity.pdbx_description
1 polymer ?
#
loop_
_entity_poly.entity_id
_entity_poly.type
_entity_poly.pdbx_seq_one_letter_code
_entity_poly.pdbx_strand_id
1 'polypeptide(L)' 'MSKKFYQHIFDKQQGVEAVPPNETIASWALRLIHLLYPEKAEYFPETVAELEKAAMFLEKELVRILNATKACAQCDNV' A
#
# COMPACT_ATOMS: atom_id res chain seq x y z
N MET A 1 -3.52 -26.92 -12.71
CA MET A 1 -3.74 -26.57 -11.29
C MET A 1 -4.57 -27.66 -10.62
N SER A 2 -4.29 -28.05 -9.38
CA SER A 2 -4.96 -29.16 -8.68
C SER A 2 -6.10 -28.67 -7.78
N LYS A 3 -7.06 -29.54 -7.44
CA LYS A 3 -8.14 -29.22 -6.47
C LYS A 3 -7.59 -28.75 -5.12
N LYS A 4 -6.46 -29.32 -4.67
CA LYS A 4 -5.77 -28.93 -3.44
C LYS A 4 -5.29 -27.47 -3.48
N PHE A 5 -4.81 -27.01 -4.63
CA PHE A 5 -4.39 -25.62 -4.82
C PHE A 5 -5.56 -24.64 -4.65
N TYR A 6 -6.71 -24.94 -5.27
CA TYR A 6 -7.90 -24.07 -5.14
C TYR A 6 -8.48 -24.08 -3.72
N GLN A 7 -8.51 -25.24 -3.06
CA GLN A 7 -8.95 -25.33 -1.66
C GLN A 7 -8.06 -24.48 -0.75
N HIS A 8 -6.74 -24.53 -0.94
CA HIS A 8 -5.81 -23.71 -0.17
C HIS A 8 -6.06 -22.20 -0.32
N ILE A 9 -6.32 -21.72 -1.54
CA ILE A 9 -6.66 -20.31 -1.78
C ILE A 9 -7.97 -19.95 -1.08
N PHE A 10 -8.99 -20.80 -1.22
CA PHE A 10 -10.29 -20.59 -0.61
C PHE A 10 -10.19 -20.47 0.91
N ASP A 11 -9.49 -21.39 1.56
CA ASP A 11 -9.30 -21.38 3.02
C ASP A 11 -8.54 -20.12 3.48
N LYS A 12 -7.53 -19.69 2.72
CA LYS A 12 -6.81 -18.41 2.93
C LYS A 12 -7.72 -17.19 2.85
N GLN A 13 -8.68 -17.18 1.92
CA GLN A 13 -9.63 -16.09 1.75
C GLN A 13 -10.64 -15.98 2.90
N GLN A 14 -10.95 -17.11 3.56
CA GLN A 14 -11.84 -17.10 4.73
C GLN A 14 -11.15 -16.59 6.00
N GLY A 15 -9.83 -16.71 6.09
CA GLY A 15 -9.02 -16.27 7.24
C GLY A 15 -8.41 -14.88 7.10
N VAL A 16 -8.96 -14.02 6.24
CA VAL A 16 -8.36 -12.71 5.96
C VAL A 16 -8.48 -11.81 7.18
N GLU A 17 -7.32 -11.43 7.71
CA GLU A 17 -7.20 -10.42 8.74
C GLU A 17 -7.72 -9.07 8.23
N ALA A 18 -8.13 -8.19 9.14
CA ALA A 18 -8.52 -6.83 8.77
C ALA A 18 -7.31 -6.07 8.25
N VAL A 19 -7.13 -6.10 6.93
CA VAL A 19 -6.13 -5.35 6.16
C VAL A 19 -6.86 -4.35 5.24
N PRO A 20 -6.21 -3.23 4.86
CA PRO A 20 -6.76 -2.33 3.85
C PRO A 20 -7.05 -3.06 2.53
N PRO A 21 -8.03 -2.60 1.74
CA PRO A 21 -8.29 -3.17 0.42
C PRO A 21 -7.02 -3.22 -0.44
N ASN A 22 -6.84 -4.29 -1.21
CA ASN A 22 -5.69 -4.43 -2.12
C ASN A 22 -5.57 -3.23 -3.09
N GLU A 23 -6.71 -2.67 -3.50
CA GLU A 23 -6.75 -1.46 -4.31
C GLU A 23 -6.11 -0.26 -3.61
N THR A 24 -6.34 -0.08 -2.31
CA THR A 24 -5.72 0.98 -1.51
C THR A 24 -4.20 0.81 -1.47
N ILE A 25 -3.72 -0.40 -1.20
CA ILE A 25 -2.28 -0.70 -1.13
C ILE A 25 -1.62 -0.51 -2.50
N ALA A 26 -2.24 -1.04 -3.56
CA ALA A 26 -1.73 -0.94 -4.93
C ALA A 26 -1.69 0.50 -5.42
N SER A 27 -2.73 1.29 -5.15
CA SER A 27 -2.80 2.71 -5.52
C SER A 27 -1.70 3.52 -4.83
N TRP A 28 -1.49 3.30 -3.52
CA TRP A 28 -0.39 3.94 -2.79
C TRP A 28 0.98 3.57 -3.38
N ALA A 29 1.23 2.28 -3.62
CA ALA A 29 2.50 1.80 -4.14
C ALA A 29 2.80 2.37 -5.54
N LEU A 30 1.78 2.43 -6.41
CA LEU A 30 1.90 2.99 -7.74
C LEU A 30 2.24 4.48 -7.70
N ARG A 31 1.61 5.24 -6.79
CA ARG A 31 1.91 6.67 -6.59
C ARG A 31 3.33 6.90 -6.08
N LEU A 32 3.84 6.04 -5.20
CA LEU A 32 5.23 6.07 -4.77
C LEU A 32 6.19 5.79 -5.94
N ILE A 33 5.91 4.75 -6.74
CA ILE A 33 6.71 4.44 -7.92
C ILE A 33 6.73 5.61 -8.89
N HIS A 34 5.59 6.25 -9.17
CA HIS A 34 5.52 7.43 -10.03
C HIS A 34 6.31 8.63 -9.48
N LEU A 35 6.39 8.78 -8.14
CA LEU A 35 7.17 9.84 -7.51
C LEU A 35 8.68 9.59 -7.63
N LEU A 36 9.12 8.33 -7.51
CA LEU A 36 10.53 7.94 -7.56
C LEU A 36 11.05 7.74 -9.00
N TYR A 37 10.18 7.30 -9.89
CA TYR A 37 10.46 6.88 -11.27
C TYR A 37 9.37 7.47 -12.20
N PRO A 38 9.55 8.74 -12.63
CA PRO A 38 8.50 9.50 -13.32
C PRO A 38 8.34 9.13 -14.81
N GLU A 39 9.08 8.15 -15.33
CA GLU A 39 9.11 7.81 -16.77
C GLU A 39 7.74 7.39 -17.34
N LYS A 40 6.78 7.06 -16.47
CA LYS A 40 5.38 6.75 -16.79
C LYS A 40 4.36 7.56 -15.99
N ALA A 41 4.80 8.59 -15.25
CA ALA A 41 3.91 9.42 -14.46
C ALA A 41 3.19 10.44 -15.35
N GLU A 42 1.87 10.59 -15.16
CA GLU A 42 1.08 11.62 -15.84
C GLU A 42 1.31 13.03 -15.27
N TYR A 43 1.84 13.11 -14.05
CA TYR A 43 2.12 14.36 -13.33
C TYR A 43 3.37 14.19 -12.46
N PHE A 44 4.20 15.23 -12.42
CA PHE A 44 5.43 15.27 -11.63
C PHE A 44 5.55 16.60 -10.88
N PRO A 45 6.18 16.62 -9.69
CA PRO A 45 6.49 17.86 -8.98
C PRO A 45 7.38 18.77 -9.82
N GLU A 46 7.08 20.07 -9.87
CA GLU A 46 7.88 21.06 -10.60
C GLU A 46 9.00 21.65 -9.74
N THR A 47 8.88 21.52 -8.41
CA THR A 47 9.86 22.02 -7.45
C THR A 47 10.25 20.98 -6.40
N VAL A 48 11.41 21.18 -5.78
CA VAL A 48 11.87 20.35 -4.64
C VAL A 48 10.87 20.39 -3.49
N ALA A 49 10.30 21.57 -3.19
CA ALA A 49 9.30 21.71 -2.13
C ALA A 49 8.02 20.91 -2.41
N GLU A 50 7.59 20.83 -3.67
CA GLU A 50 6.44 19.99 -4.07
C GLU A 50 6.75 18.50 -3.96
N LEU A 51 7.98 18.10 -4.33
CA LEU A 51 8.46 16.72 -4.17
C LEU A 51 8.47 16.31 -2.69
N GLU A 52 9.03 17.15 -1.81
CA GLU A 52 9.04 16.93 -0.36
C GLU A 52 7.62 16.79 0.18
N LYS A 53 6.72 17.69 -0.21
CA LYS A 53 5.31 17.64 0.21
C LYS A 53 4.62 16.36 -0.25
N ALA A 54 4.87 15.92 -1.49
CA ALA A 54 4.31 14.67 -2.02
C ALA A 54 4.85 13.44 -1.28
N ALA A 55 6.15 13.41 -0.98
CA ALA A 55 6.77 12.34 -0.21
C ALA A 55 6.21 12.25 1.22
N MET A 56 6.11 13.39 1.93
CA MET A 56 5.52 13.45 3.28
C MET A 56 4.05 13.02 3.30
N PHE A 57 3.30 13.28 2.22
CA PHE A 57 1.92 12.82 2.10
C PHE A 57 1.85 11.29 1.97
N LEU A 58 2.68 10.71 1.09
CA LEU A 58 2.75 9.25 0.91
C LEU A 58 3.22 8.53 2.18
N GLU A 59 4.15 9.11 2.94
CA GLU A 59 4.59 8.59 4.23
C GLU A 59 3.43 8.50 5.23
N LYS A 60 2.66 9.58 5.38
CA LYS A 60 1.48 9.60 6.27
C LYS A 60 0.40 8.62 5.82
N GLU A 61 0.20 8.46 4.52
CA GLU A 61 -0.71 7.44 3.98
C GLU A 61 -0.23 6.02 4.28
N LEU A 62 1.08 5.76 4.16
CA LEU A 62 1.66 4.46 4.50
C LEU A 62 1.41 4.13 5.97
N VAL A 63 1.68 5.07 6.88
CA VAL A 63 1.41 4.89 8.32
C VAL A 63 -0.07 4.57 8.57
N ARG A 64 -1.00 5.22 7.86
CA ARG A 64 -2.43 4.92 7.96
C ARG A 64 -2.78 3.52 7.44
N ILE A 65 -2.20 3.11 6.31
CA ILE A 65 -2.37 1.77 5.74
C ILE A 65 -1.87 0.72 6.74
N LEU A 66 -0.66 0.92 7.30
CA LEU A 66 -0.04 0.01 8.27
C LEU A 66 -0.84 -0.05 9.58
N ASN A 67 -1.35 1.06 10.09
CA ASN A 67 -2.18 1.09 11.30
C ASN A 67 -3.57 0.49 11.11
N ALA A 68 -4.10 0.49 9.88
CA ALA A 68 -5.36 -0.18 9.57
C ALA A 68 -5.22 -1.71 9.51
N THR A 69 -4.00 -2.23 9.32
CA THR A 69 -3.66 -3.65 9.48
C THR A 69 -3.72 -4.05 10.95
N LYS A 70 -4.77 -4.78 11.37
CA LYS A 70 -4.91 -5.26 12.76
C LYS A 70 -4.03 -6.47 13.10
N ALA A 71 -3.11 -6.86 12.21
CA ALA A 71 -2.17 -7.95 12.42
C ALA A 71 -1.25 -7.73 13.65
N CYS A 72 -1.10 -6.49 14.12
CA CYS A 72 -0.32 -6.19 15.31
C CYS A 72 -0.97 -5.08 16.15
N ALA A 73 -1.83 -5.45 17.09
CA ALA A 73 -2.42 -4.52 18.06
C ALA A 73 -1.40 -3.89 19.04
N GLN A 74 -0.10 -4.20 18.90
CA GLN A 74 1.01 -3.81 19.77
C GLN A 74 2.26 -3.35 19.00
N CYS A 75 2.17 -3.11 17.69
CA CYS A 75 3.27 -2.54 16.91
C CYS A 75 3.02 -1.05 16.74
N ASP A 76 3.74 -0.22 17.50
CA ASP A 76 3.82 1.21 17.26
C ASP A 76 4.48 1.44 15.89
N ASN A 77 3.71 1.83 14.87
CA ASN A 77 4.24 2.29 13.58
C ASN A 77 4.51 3.81 13.62
N VAL A 78 5.19 4.26 14.68
CA VAL A 78 5.55 5.67 14.92
C VAL A 78 6.67 6.12 14.00
#